data_AF-A0AA41YA82-F1
#
_entry.id   AF-A0AA41YA82-F1
#
_cell.length_a   1.000
_cell.length_b   1.000
_cell.length_c   1.000
_cell.angle_alpha   90.00
_cell.angle_beta   90.00
_cell.angle_gamma   90.00
#
_symmetry.space_group_name_H-M   'P 1'
#
loop_
_entity.id
_entity.type
_entity.pdbx_description
1 polymer ?
#
loop_
_entity_poly.entity_id
_entity_poly.type
_entity_poly.pdbx_seq_one_letter_code
_entity_poly.pdbx_strand_id
1 'polypeptide(L)'
;NGSMYQVVGTLELNFDGHQNYTNYYRELDLEQAVFTTTYQLDGVTYKREVFASQPDQVIVVRLTADKLGKLSFAAGLNGTLQKTAAALDSHTLEMTGLSGSHEGISGQVKFNARARIINKGGTVAADS
;
A
#
# COMPACT_ATOMS: atom_id res chain seq x y z
N ASN A 1 -15.03 -27.70 -13.28
CA ASN A 1 -15.20 -26.64 -12.27
C ASN A 1 -13.88 -25.91 -12.15
N GLY A 2 -13.81 -24.67 -12.64
CA GLY A 2 -12.62 -23.84 -12.56
C GLY A 2 -12.67 -23.02 -11.27
N SER A 3 -11.54 -22.91 -10.56
CA SER A 3 -11.44 -21.94 -9.47
C SER A 3 -11.11 -20.57 -10.04
N MET A 4 -11.73 -19.52 -9.50
CA MET A 4 -11.49 -18.14 -9.95
C MET A 4 -10.24 -17.54 -9.30
N TYR A 5 -9.45 -16.78 -10.06
CA TYR A 5 -8.44 -15.89 -9.49
C TYR A 5 -9.14 -14.74 -8.77
N GLN A 6 -8.68 -14.40 -7.56
CA GLN A 6 -9.33 -13.42 -6.68
C GLN A 6 -8.32 -12.37 -6.19
N VAL A 7 -8.79 -11.14 -6.02
CA VAL A 7 -7.99 -10.03 -5.48
C VAL A 7 -7.96 -10.13 -3.96
N VAL A 8 -6.76 -10.22 -3.38
CA VAL A 8 -6.57 -10.23 -1.92
C VAL A 8 -7.06 -8.92 -1.30
N GLY A 9 -6.73 -7.80 -1.93
CA GLY A 9 -7.19 -6.48 -1.53
C GLY A 9 -6.28 -5.36 -2.02
N THR A 10 -6.34 -4.23 -1.30
CA THR A 10 -5.70 -2.95 -1.61
C THR A 10 -4.97 -2.44 -0.38
N LEU A 11 -3.73 -1.99 -0.56
CA LEU A 11 -3.05 -1.08 0.37
C LEU A 11 -3.47 0.35 0.01
N GLU A 12 -4.23 0.97 0.91
CA GLU A 12 -4.71 2.34 0.77
C GLU A 12 -3.72 3.28 1.45
N LEU A 13 -3.30 4.34 0.76
CA LEU A 13 -2.44 5.40 1.30
C LEU A 13 -3.16 6.72 1.10
N ASN A 14 -3.60 7.33 2.21
CA ASN A 14 -4.30 8.61 2.20
C ASN A 14 -3.36 9.75 2.62
N PHE A 15 -3.26 10.77 1.77
CA PHE A 15 -2.41 11.94 1.98
C PHE A 15 -3.30 13.18 2.16
N ASP A 16 -3.68 13.46 3.40
CA ASP A 16 -4.59 14.56 3.71
C ASP A 16 -3.97 15.92 3.31
N GLY A 17 -4.75 16.75 2.62
CA GLY A 17 -4.32 18.06 2.13
C GLY A 17 -3.61 18.04 0.76
N HIS A 18 -3.46 16.88 0.12
CA HIS A 18 -2.74 16.77 -1.16
C HIS A 18 -3.67 16.89 -2.39
N GLN A 19 -4.58 17.87 -2.43
CA GLN A 19 -5.54 18.01 -3.55
C GLN A 19 -5.06 18.93 -4.69
N ASN A 20 -4.29 19.98 -4.37
CA ASN A 20 -3.93 21.05 -5.32
C ASN A 20 -2.45 20.97 -5.76
N TYR A 21 -1.98 19.76 -6.08
CA TYR A 21 -0.61 19.56 -6.51
C TYR A 21 -0.37 20.04 -7.95
N THR A 22 0.89 20.31 -8.27
CA THR A 22 1.38 20.65 -9.61
C THR A 22 2.51 19.71 -10.03
N ASN A 23 2.99 19.86 -11.26
CA ASN A 23 4.15 19.12 -11.77
C ASN A 23 4.04 17.61 -11.59
N TYR A 24 2.83 17.07 -11.80
CA TYR A 24 2.57 15.65 -11.69
C TYR A 24 3.23 14.90 -12.84
N TYR A 25 3.97 13.87 -12.50
CA TYR A 25 4.59 12.95 -13.44
C TYR A 25 4.48 11.53 -12.91
N ARG A 26 4.25 10.57 -13.80
CA ARG A 26 4.29 9.15 -13.48
C ARG A 26 4.91 8.37 -14.63
N GLU A 27 5.69 7.36 -14.29
CA GLU A 27 6.32 6.45 -15.25
C GLU A 27 6.39 5.04 -14.70
N LEU A 28 6.45 4.08 -15.62
CA LEU A 28 6.94 2.73 -15.35
C LEU A 28 8.24 2.57 -16.13
N ASP A 29 9.36 2.52 -15.41
CA ASP A 29 10.65 2.17 -15.98
C ASP A 29 10.71 0.65 -16.18
N LEU A 30 10.75 0.21 -17.44
CA LEU A 30 10.78 -1.21 -17.81
C LEU A 30 12.17 -1.83 -17.66
N GLU A 31 13.23 -1.03 -17.63
CA GLU A 31 14.60 -1.51 -17.42
C GLU A 31 14.84 -1.78 -15.93
N GLN A 32 14.38 -0.88 -15.07
CA GLN A 32 14.52 -1.02 -13.61
C GLN A 32 13.33 -1.75 -12.94
N ALA A 33 12.22 -1.93 -13.67
CA ALA A 33 10.95 -2.45 -13.15
C ALA A 33 10.39 -1.65 -11.95
N VAL A 34 10.54 -0.32 -11.99
CA VAL A 34 10.10 0.60 -10.93
C VAL A 34 9.00 1.52 -11.46
N PHE A 35 7.89 1.59 -10.72
CA PHE A 35 6.84 2.57 -10.95
C PHE A 35 7.08 3.81 -10.09
N THR A 36 7.27 4.96 -10.74
CA THR A 36 7.55 6.23 -10.07
C THR A 36 6.38 7.19 -10.24
N THR A 37 6.03 7.92 -9.18
CA THR A 37 5.14 9.09 -9.23
C THR A 37 5.83 10.25 -8.52
N THR A 38 5.87 11.43 -9.15
CA THR A 38 6.33 12.68 -8.54
C THR A 38 5.29 13.77 -8.68
N TYR A 39 5.19 14.65 -7.70
CA TYR A 39 4.35 15.85 -7.75
C TYR A 39 4.88 16.91 -6.79
N GLN A 40 4.44 18.15 -6.95
CA GLN A 40 4.77 19.26 -6.07
C GLN A 40 3.54 19.82 -5.37
N LEU A 41 3.67 20.17 -4.10
CA LEU A 41 2.63 20.83 -3.31
C LEU A 41 3.31 21.77 -2.31
N ASP A 42 2.88 23.04 -2.26
CA ASP A 42 3.44 24.08 -1.38
C ASP A 42 4.98 24.18 -1.43
N GLY A 43 5.54 24.04 -2.63
CA GLY A 43 6.98 24.07 -2.88
C GLY A 43 7.75 22.88 -2.29
N VAL A 44 7.09 21.78 -1.97
CA VAL A 44 7.67 20.49 -1.58
C VAL A 44 7.50 19.51 -2.74
N THR A 45 8.57 18.81 -3.13
CA THR A 45 8.50 17.71 -4.09
C THR A 45 8.29 16.40 -3.35
N TYR A 46 7.24 15.68 -3.72
CA TYR A 46 6.94 14.34 -3.23
C TYR A 46 7.27 13.31 -4.30
N LYS A 47 7.83 12.18 -3.87
CA LYS A 47 8.14 11.04 -4.75
C LYS A 47 7.68 9.74 -4.11
N ARG A 48 7.00 8.91 -4.91
CA ARG A 48 6.63 7.53 -4.61
C ARG A 48 7.30 6.60 -5.62
N GLU A 49 7.97 5.57 -5.13
CA GLU A 49 8.57 4.50 -5.92
C GLU A 49 7.97 3.16 -5.48
N VAL A 50 7.52 2.34 -6.42
CA VAL A 50 6.90 1.04 -6.15
C VAL A 50 7.51 -0.04 -7.03
N PHE A 51 7.91 -1.16 -6.43
CA PHE A 51 8.38 -2.34 -7.15
C PHE A 51 8.12 -3.62 -6.34
N ALA A 52 8.12 -4.77 -7.02
CA ALA A 52 8.06 -6.08 -6.40
C ALA A 52 9.47 -6.70 -6.38
N SER A 53 10.04 -6.85 -5.18
CA SER A 53 11.33 -7.51 -5.02
C SER A 53 11.15 -9.02 -5.06
N GLN A 54 11.66 -9.65 -6.12
CA GLN A 54 11.76 -11.11 -6.19
C GLN A 54 12.73 -11.68 -5.14
N PRO A 55 13.96 -11.16 -4.92
CA PRO A 55 14.86 -11.75 -3.93
C PRO A 55 14.35 -11.61 -2.49
N ASP A 56 13.65 -10.52 -2.17
CA ASP A 56 13.14 -10.28 -0.80
C ASP A 56 11.68 -10.75 -0.61
N GLN A 57 11.00 -11.18 -1.68
CA GLN A 57 9.60 -11.65 -1.68
C GLN A 57 8.61 -10.63 -1.09
N VAL A 58 8.82 -9.34 -1.37
CA VAL A 58 7.96 -8.24 -0.88
C VAL A 58 7.67 -7.21 -1.96
N ILE A 59 6.53 -6.54 -1.84
CA ILE A 59 6.26 -5.30 -2.57
C ILE A 59 6.80 -4.14 -1.72
N VAL A 60 7.63 -3.30 -2.31
CA VAL A 60 8.21 -2.13 -1.66
C VAL A 60 7.49 -0.88 -2.16
N VAL A 61 7.06 -0.03 -1.23
CA VAL A 61 6.56 1.32 -1.51
C VAL A 61 7.45 2.31 -0.76
N ARG A 62 8.26 3.07 -1.49
CA ARG A 62 9.11 4.12 -0.93
C ARG A 62 8.46 5.48 -1.14
N LEU A 63 8.20 6.18 -0.04
CA LEU A 63 7.62 7.53 -0.03
C LEU A 63 8.66 8.51 0.47
N THR A 64 8.82 9.64 -0.21
CA THR A 64 9.76 10.70 0.16
C THR A 64 9.18 12.09 -0.09
N ALA A 65 9.62 13.06 0.70
CA ALA A 65 9.43 14.49 0.49
C ALA A 65 10.80 15.17 0.57
N ASP A 66 11.05 16.20 -0.25
CA ASP A 66 12.33 16.91 -0.29
C ASP A 66 12.53 17.90 0.87
N LYS A 67 11.51 18.14 1.69
CA LYS A 67 11.58 18.93 2.93
C LYS A 67 11.28 18.06 4.16
N LEU A 68 12.11 18.21 5.19
CA LEU A 68 11.96 17.49 6.45
C LEU A 68 10.59 17.74 7.09
N GLY A 69 9.97 16.68 7.61
CA GLY A 69 8.69 16.74 8.32
C GLY A 69 7.47 17.04 7.44
N LYS A 70 7.60 17.04 6.10
CA LYS A 70 6.49 17.32 5.18
C LYS A 70 5.75 16.10 4.65
N LEU A 71 6.21 14.89 4.96
CA LEU A 71 5.51 13.66 4.60
C LEU A 71 4.63 13.20 5.76
N SER A 72 3.31 13.17 5.56
CA SER A 72 2.32 12.60 6.48
C SER A 72 1.28 11.84 5.66
N PHE A 73 0.85 10.68 6.14
CA PHE A 73 -0.18 9.87 5.49
C PHE A 73 -0.80 8.90 6.49
N ALA A 74 -2.03 8.47 6.19
CA ALA A 74 -2.66 7.31 6.82
C ALA A 74 -2.58 6.10 5.87
N ALA A 75 -2.45 4.90 6.44
CA ALA A 75 -2.40 3.66 5.68
C ALA A 75 -3.44 2.65 6.17
N GLY A 76 -4.04 1.90 5.24
CA GLY A 76 -5.04 0.88 5.55
C GLY A 76 -4.97 -0.30 4.59
N LEU A 77 -5.51 -1.45 5.02
CA LEU A 77 -5.73 -2.62 4.15
C LEU A 77 -7.22 -2.85 3.99
N ASN A 78 -7.68 -3.01 2.75
CA ASN A 78 -9.09 -3.23 2.43
C ASN A 78 -9.24 -4.21 1.26
N GLY A 79 -10.47 -4.66 0.96
CA GLY A 79 -10.74 -5.68 -0.04
C GLY A 79 -12.20 -6.16 -0.02
N THR A 80 -12.63 -6.92 -1.02
CA THR A 80 -14.03 -7.38 -1.13
C THR A 80 -14.27 -8.77 -0.53
N LEU A 81 -13.21 -9.53 -0.27
CA LEU A 81 -13.30 -10.85 0.37
C LEU A 81 -13.73 -10.73 1.84
N GLN A 82 -14.26 -11.84 2.37
CA GLN A 82 -14.49 -11.98 3.81
C GLN A 82 -13.16 -11.84 4.53
N LYS A 83 -13.05 -10.81 5.38
CA LYS A 83 -11.77 -10.36 5.91
C LYS A 83 -11.89 -9.69 7.28
N THR A 84 -10.78 -9.70 8.00
CA THR A 84 -10.51 -8.84 9.15
C THR A 84 -9.25 -8.07 8.85
N ALA A 85 -9.29 -6.74 9.01
CA ALA A 85 -8.13 -5.85 8.86
C ALA A 85 -7.92 -5.08 10.16
N ALA A 86 -6.69 -5.05 10.66
CA ALA A 86 -6.32 -4.36 11.89
C ALA A 86 -4.82 -4.00 11.89
N ALA A 87 -4.42 -3.08 12.76
CA ALA A 87 -3.03 -2.92 13.14
C ALA A 87 -2.65 -4.04 14.13
N LEU A 88 -1.58 -4.79 13.84
CA LEU A 88 -0.97 -5.74 14.78
C LEU A 88 -0.13 -5.02 15.85
N ASP A 89 0.54 -3.96 15.41
CA ASP A 89 1.32 -3.05 16.24
C ASP A 89 1.32 -1.66 15.57
N SER A 90 2.03 -0.71 16.17
CA SER A 90 2.12 0.67 15.65
C SER A 90 2.72 0.78 14.25
N HIS A 91 3.38 -0.26 13.73
CA HIS A 91 4.07 -0.24 12.44
C HIS A 91 3.54 -1.28 11.44
N THR A 92 2.65 -2.17 11.84
CA THR A 92 2.30 -3.35 11.03
C THR A 92 0.79 -3.47 10.92
N LEU A 93 0.28 -3.33 9.70
CA LEU A 93 -1.09 -3.68 9.35
C LEU A 93 -1.15 -5.16 8.97
N GLU A 94 -2.23 -5.83 9.35
CA GLU A 94 -2.56 -7.18 8.89
C GLU A 94 -4.00 -7.23 8.37
N MET A 95 -4.18 -7.98 7.29
CA MET A 95 -5.48 -8.36 6.77
C MET A 95 -5.50 -9.86 6.51
N THR A 96 -6.36 -10.56 7.24
CA THR A 96 -6.59 -12.01 7.07
C THR A 96 -7.99 -12.25 6.55
N GLY A 97 -8.18 -13.39 5.88
CA GLY A 97 -9.51 -13.74 5.37
C GLY A 97 -9.53 -15.04 4.60
N LEU A 98 -10.66 -15.25 3.92
CA LEU A 98 -10.93 -16.44 3.11
C LEU A 98 -11.26 -16.05 1.67
N SER A 99 -10.84 -16.89 0.73
CA SER A 99 -11.32 -16.87 -0.66
C SER A 99 -12.85 -16.87 -0.72
N GLY A 100 -13.41 -16.19 -1.72
CA GLY A 100 -14.85 -16.16 -1.95
C GLY A 100 -15.37 -17.47 -2.53
N SER A 101 -16.66 -17.75 -2.30
CA SER A 101 -17.36 -18.92 -2.85
C SER A 101 -17.64 -18.77 -4.36
N HIS A 102 -17.58 -19.87 -5.10
CA HIS A 102 -17.84 -19.90 -6.54
C HIS A 102 -18.58 -21.19 -6.94
N GLU A 103 -19.58 -21.09 -7.81
CA GLU A 103 -20.39 -22.24 -8.29
C GLU A 103 -20.92 -23.14 -7.17
N GLY A 104 -21.34 -22.55 -6.04
CA GLY A 104 -21.84 -23.27 -4.87
C GLY A 104 -20.77 -23.96 -4.02
N ILE A 105 -19.48 -23.83 -4.38
CA ILE A 105 -18.35 -24.31 -3.61
C ILE A 105 -17.87 -23.20 -2.68
N SER A 106 -17.85 -23.47 -1.37
CA SER A 106 -17.31 -22.54 -0.37
C SER A 106 -15.80 -22.37 -0.53
N GLY A 107 -15.35 -21.12 -0.54
CA GLY A 107 -13.92 -20.81 -0.55
C GLY A 107 -13.27 -21.17 0.79
N GLN A 108 -12.17 -21.92 0.75
CA GLN A 108 -11.45 -22.40 1.94
C GLN A 108 -9.98 -21.95 1.97
N VAL A 109 -9.52 -21.22 0.95
CA VAL A 109 -8.14 -20.72 0.90
C VAL A 109 -8.04 -19.53 1.83
N LYS A 110 -7.17 -19.64 2.84
CA LYS A 110 -6.85 -18.54 3.75
C LYS A 110 -5.81 -17.64 3.10
N PHE A 111 -5.97 -16.33 3.26
CA PHE A 111 -4.93 -15.37 2.93
C PHE A 111 -4.52 -14.57 4.15
N ASN A 112 -3.29 -14.06 4.11
CA ASN A 112 -2.75 -13.11 5.07
C ASN A 112 -1.91 -12.10 4.28
N ALA A 113 -2.29 -10.83 4.36
CA ALA A 113 -1.54 -9.71 3.82
C ALA A 113 -1.05 -8.83 4.96
N ARG A 114 0.24 -8.45 4.92
CA ARG A 114 0.84 -7.55 5.91
C ARG A 114 1.54 -6.39 5.22
N ALA A 115 1.40 -5.20 5.81
CA ALA A 115 2.14 -4.02 5.41
C ALA A 115 2.88 -3.46 6.63
N ARG A 116 4.21 -3.39 6.54
CA ARG A 116 5.06 -2.82 7.58
C ARG A 116 5.56 -1.44 7.17
N ILE A 117 5.31 -0.45 8.00
CA ILE A 117 5.79 0.93 7.85
C ILE A 117 7.16 1.03 8.51
N ILE A 118 8.13 1.60 7.78
CA ILE A 118 9.47 1.90 8.28
C ILE A 118 9.77 3.36 7.94
N ASN A 119 9.76 4.23 8.96
CA ASN A 119 9.98 5.65 8.80
C ASN A 119 11.43 6.05 9.13
N LYS A 120 11.92 7.10 8.46
CA LYS A 120 13.16 7.79 8.81
C LYS A 120 12.82 9.20 9.31
N GLY A 121 12.83 9.38 10.63
CA GLY A 121 12.28 10.57 11.28
C GLY A 121 10.74 10.54 11.37
N GLY A 122 10.15 11.52 12.05
CA GLY A 122 8.72 11.53 12.33
C GLY A 122 8.30 10.45 13.35
N THR A 123 7.01 10.12 13.35
CA THR A 123 6.41 9.12 14.26
C THR A 123 5.45 8.22 13.49
N VAL A 124 5.18 7.03 14.03
CA VAL A 124 4.16 6.10 13.52
C VAL A 124 3.28 5.69 14.69
N ALA A 125 1.97 5.73 14.47
CA ALA A 125 0.96 5.32 15.42
C ALA A 125 -0.12 4.51 14.68
N ALA A 126 -0.81 3.64 15.43
CA ALA A 126 -2.00 2.96 14.95
C ALA A 126 -3.22 3.65 15.55
N ASP A 127 -4.27 3.82 14.74
CA ASP A 127 -5.57 4.29 15.24
C ASP A 127 -6.15 3.23 16.20
N SER A 128 -6.73 3.70 17.30
CA SER A 128 -7.36 2.88 18.35
C SER A 128 -8.72 2.34 17.93
#